data_AF-A0A6C1N3K8-F1
#
_entry.id   AF-A0A6C1N3K8-F1
#
_cell.length_a   1.000
_cell.length_b   1.000
_cell.length_c   1.000
_cell.angle_alpha   90.00
_cell.angle_beta   90.00
_cell.angle_gamma   90.00
#
_symmetry.space_group_name_H-M   'P 1'
#
loop_
_entity.id
_entity.type
_entity.pdbx_description
1 polymer ?
#
loop_
_entity_poly.entity_id
_entity_poly.type
_entity_poly.pdbx_seq_one_letter_code
_entity_poly.pdbx_strand_id
1 'polypeptide(L)' 'ALTEEAVYSDAPWQDGIWLHRLFESVGRPNPIRLQAVRDIYCSRYQNDIDSCLRDLVRPHRALADCRAIAAAVHSIITD' A
#
# COMPACT_ATOMS: atom_id res chain seq x y z
N ALA A 1 12.11 -17.54 -1.26
CA ALA A 1 11.81 -16.23 -1.83
C ALA A 1 10.57 -15.71 -1.12
N LEU A 2 10.56 -14.46 -0.64
CA LEU A 2 9.29 -13.83 -0.27
C LEU A 2 8.42 -13.84 -1.53
N THR A 3 7.20 -14.35 -1.38
CA THR A 3 6.27 -14.76 -2.43
C THR A 3 6.01 -13.65 -3.46
N GLU A 4 5.66 -14.05 -4.68
CA GLU A 4 5.26 -13.20 -5.84
C GLU A 4 3.97 -12.39 -5.60
N GLU A 5 3.60 -12.17 -4.34
CA GLU A 5 2.38 -11.47 -3.97
C GLU A 5 2.54 -9.98 -4.20
N ALA A 6 1.55 -9.39 -4.87
CA ALA A 6 1.49 -7.96 -5.09
C ALA A 6 1.45 -7.23 -3.74
N VAL A 7 2.43 -6.37 -3.51
CA VAL A 7 2.47 -5.51 -2.32
C VAL A 7 1.87 -4.17 -2.69
N TYR A 8 0.80 -3.79 -2.00
CA TYR A 8 0.11 -2.52 -2.23
C TYR A 8 0.49 -1.49 -1.18
N SER A 9 0.64 -0.25 -1.62
CA SER A 9 0.89 0.92 -0.79
C SER A 9 0.01 2.08 -1.24
N ASP A 10 -0.47 2.89 -0.31
CA ASP A 10 -1.19 4.13 -0.60
C ASP A 10 -0.24 5.30 -0.93
N ALA A 11 1.07 5.11 -0.70
CA ALA A 11 2.14 6.04 -1.05
C ALA A 11 3.34 5.31 -1.71
N PRO A 12 3.13 4.59 -2.83
CA PRO A 12 4.10 3.63 -3.37
C PRO A 12 5.44 4.27 -3.75
N TRP A 13 5.44 5.54 -4.15
CA TRP A 13 6.68 6.27 -4.44
C TRP A 13 7.50 6.56 -3.18
N GLN A 14 6.85 7.02 -2.10
CA GLN A 14 7.54 7.34 -0.85
C GLN A 14 8.07 6.08 -0.18
N ASP A 15 7.23 5.05 -0.06
CA ASP A 15 7.63 3.75 0.50
C ASP A 15 8.73 3.10 -0.33
N GLY A 16 8.67 3.23 -1.67
CA GLY A 16 9.69 2.71 -2.58
C GLY A 16 11.07 3.32 -2.33
N ILE A 17 11.15 4.63 -2.07
CA ILE A 17 12.42 5.31 -1.72
C ILE A 17 12.99 4.74 -0.42
N TRP A 18 12.16 4.56 0.60
CA TRP A 18 12.62 4.08 1.90
C TRP A 18 13.01 2.60 1.88
N LEU A 19 12.24 1.76 1.19
CA LEU A 19 12.60 0.36 0.97
C LEU A 19 13.92 0.24 0.22
N HIS A 20 14.11 1.02 -0.85
CA HIS A 20 15.37 1.03 -1.59
C HIS A 20 16.56 1.34 -0.68
N ARG A 21 16.49 2.43 0.10
CA ARG A 21 17.53 2.82 1.06
C ARG A 21 17.78 1.76 2.13
N LEU A 22 16.73 1.12 2.64
CA LEU A 22 16.84 0.08 3.65
C LEU A 22 17.62 -1.13 3.13
N PHE A 23 17.26 -1.64 1.96
CA PHE A 23 17.95 -2.80 1.38
C PHE A 23 19.37 -2.44 0.91
N GLU A 24 19.58 -1.25 0.38
CA GLU A 24 20.90 -0.72 0.03
C GLU A 24 21.84 -0.68 1.25
N SER A 25 21.33 -0.28 2.43
CA SER A 25 22.13 -0.20 3.66
C SER A 25 22.72 -1.53 4.13
N VAL A 26 22.14 -2.66 3.69
CA VAL A 26 22.62 -4.02 3.99
C VAL A 26 23.23 -4.70 2.76
N GLY A 27 23.53 -3.94 1.69
CA GLY A 27 24.17 -4.43 0.47
C GLY A 27 23.29 -5.39 -0.33
N ARG A 28 21.96 -5.25 -0.26
CA ARG A 28 21.01 -6.14 -0.95
C ARG A 28 20.11 -5.35 -1.92
N PRO A 29 19.69 -5.96 -3.04
CA PRO A 29 18.65 -5.38 -3.87
C PRO A 29 17.31 -5.41 -3.13
N ASN A 30 16.47 -4.39 -3.34
CA ASN A 30 15.09 -4.39 -2.86
C ASN A 30 14.27 -5.42 -3.65
N PRO A 31 13.74 -6.50 -3.01
CA PRO A 31 12.93 -7.50 -3.71
C PRO A 31 11.46 -7.08 -3.84
N ILE A 32 11.04 -5.98 -3.22
CA ILE A 32 9.63 -5.58 -3.11
C ILE A 32 9.27 -4.63 -4.25
N ARG A 33 8.28 -5.03 -5.06
CA ARG A 33 7.65 -4.16 -6.06
C ARG A 33 6.29 -3.67 -5.54
N LEU A 34 6.21 -2.38 -5.25
CA LEU A 34 4.98 -1.75 -4.76
C LEU A 34 4.03 -1.41 -5.91
N GLN A 35 2.74 -1.59 -5.67
CA GLN A 35 1.63 -1.13 -6.49
C GLN A 35 0.78 -0.12 -5.72
N ALA A 36 0.09 0.79 -6.41
CA ALA A 36 -0.77 1.75 -5.74
C ALA A 36 -2.05 1.06 -5.26
N VAL A 37 -2.48 1.35 -4.02
CA VAL A 37 -3.73 0.82 -3.45
C VAL A 37 -4.95 1.18 -4.29
N ARG A 38 -4.97 2.37 -4.88
CA ARG A 38 -6.08 2.82 -5.76
C ARG A 38 -6.24 1.99 -7.04
N ASP A 39 -5.22 1.21 -7.41
CA ASP A 39 -5.22 0.34 -8.58
C ASP A 39 -5.58 -1.12 -8.21
N ILE A 40 -5.96 -1.38 -6.94
CA ILE A 40 -6.40 -2.70 -6.49
C ILE A 40 -7.67 -3.11 -7.26
N TYR A 41 -7.65 -4.33 -7.82
CA TYR A 41 -8.64 -4.89 -8.75
C TYR A 41 -8.75 -4.18 -10.11
N CYS A 42 -9.30 -2.97 -10.16
CA CYS A 42 -9.45 -2.19 -11.39
C CYS A 42 -9.77 -0.71 -11.12
N SER A 43 -9.67 0.13 -12.15
CA SER A 43 -9.91 1.58 -12.07
C SER A 43 -11.35 1.97 -11.68
N ARG A 44 -12.29 1.02 -11.63
CA ARG A 44 -13.69 1.27 -11.26
C ARG A 44 -13.82 1.92 -9.89
N TYR A 45 -13.03 1.48 -8.91
CA TYR A 45 -13.13 1.91 -7.51
C TYR A 45 -12.15 3.03 -7.14
N GLN A 46 -11.36 3.50 -8.11
CA GLN A 46 -10.23 4.39 -7.85
C GLN A 46 -10.65 5.66 -7.10
N ASN A 47 -11.73 6.31 -7.53
CA ASN A 47 -12.21 7.54 -6.91
C ASN A 47 -12.73 7.32 -5.48
N ASP A 48 -13.44 6.22 -5.25
CA ASP A 48 -14.00 5.88 -3.93
C ASP A 48 -12.89 5.52 -2.95
N ILE A 49 -11.88 4.77 -3.40
CA ILE A 49 -10.67 4.46 -2.63
C ILE A 49 -9.91 5.74 -2.31
N ASP A 50 -9.63 6.59 -3.30
CA ASP A 50 -8.90 7.85 -3.09
C ASP A 50 -9.64 8.79 -2.11
N SER A 51 -10.97 8.83 -2.17
CA SER A 51 -11.79 9.60 -1.22
C SER A 51 -11.70 9.00 0.19
N CYS A 52 -11.87 7.68 0.31
CA CYS A 52 -11.84 7.00 1.60
C CYS A 52 -10.48 7.11 2.29
N LEU A 53 -9.38 6.93 1.54
CA LEU A 53 -8.02 7.01 2.10
C LEU A 53 -7.64 8.42 2.56
N ARG A 54 -8.25 9.47 1.99
CA ARG A 54 -8.04 10.86 2.39
C ARG A 54 -8.63 11.16 3.76
N ASP A 55 -9.81 10.61 4.04
CA ASP A 55 -10.54 10.86 5.28
C ASP A 55 -10.22 9.84 6.39
N LEU A 56 -9.47 8.78 6.05
CA LEU A 56 -9.08 7.72 6.97
C LEU A 56 -8.19 8.26 8.09
N VAL A 57 -8.68 8.18 9.33
CA VAL A 57 -7.89 8.51 10.53
C VAL A 57 -6.84 7.43 10.76
N ARG A 58 -5.57 7.83 10.88
CA ARG A 58 -4.44 6.91 11.01
C ARG A 58 -3.71 7.10 12.34
N PRO A 59 -3.46 6.01 13.11
CA PRO A 59 -2.66 6.07 14.33
C PRO A 59 -1.15 6.22 14.08
N HIS A 60 -0.70 6.26 12.81
CA HIS A 60 0.70 6.37 12.41
C HIS A 60 1.56 5.22 12.96
N ARG A 61 0.99 4.01 12.92
CA ARG A 61 1.69 2.76 13.26
C ARG A 61 1.56 1.83 12.07
N ALA A 62 2.68 1.49 11.43
CA ALA A 62 2.70 0.78 10.14
C ALA A 62 1.68 -0.36 10.03
N LEU A 63 1.71 -1.33 10.95
CA LEU A 63 0.78 -2.47 10.92
C LEU A 63 -0.69 -2.04 11.12
N ALA A 64 -0.96 -1.08 12.00
CA ALA A 64 -2.32 -0.61 12.24
C ALA A 64 -2.86 0.17 11.03
N ASP A 65 -2.03 1.01 10.42
CA ASP A 65 -2.37 1.77 9.21
C ASP A 65 -2.63 0.79 8.04
N CYS A 66 -1.78 -0.22 7.84
CA CYS A 66 -2.01 -1.25 6.82
C CYS A 66 -3.34 -1.99 7.03
N ARG A 67 -3.70 -2.33 8.28
CA ARG A 67 -4.98 -2.97 8.60
C ARG A 67 -6.17 -2.05 8.32
N ALA A 68 -6.06 -0.76 8.68
CA ALA A 68 -7.11 0.22 8.43
C ALA A 68 -7.32 0.44 6.92
N ILE A 69 -6.24 0.56 6.15
CA ILE A 69 -6.28 0.68 4.69
C ILE A 69 -6.94 -0.57 4.07
N ALA A 70 -6.54 -1.76 4.48
CA ALA A 70 -7.10 -3.01 3.97
C ALA A 70 -8.61 -3.11 4.25
N ALA A 71 -9.05 -2.75 5.45
CA ALA A 71 -10.47 -2.77 5.82
C ALA A 71 -11.29 -1.75 5.00
N ALA A 72 -10.76 -0.54 4.81
CA ALA A 72 -11.38 0.52 4.01
C ALA A 72 -11.53 0.13 2.52
N VAL A 73 -10.49 -0.46 1.95
CA VAL A 73 -10.52 -0.95 0.56
C VAL A 73 -11.53 -2.10 0.44
N HIS A 74 -11.50 -3.05 1.39
CA HIS A 74 -12.43 -4.18 1.38
C HIS A 74 -13.89 -3.73 1.43
N SER A 75 -14.26 -2.75 2.26
CA SER A 75 -15.65 -2.27 2.31
C SER A 75 -16.14 -1.72 0.98
N ILE A 76 -15.29 -1.01 0.22
CA ILE A 76 -15.67 -0.42 -1.07
C ILE A 76 -15.90 -1.48 -2.14
N ILE A 77 -15.14 -2.58 -2.11
CA ILE A 77 -15.17 -3.59 -3.18
C ILE A 77 -16.27 -4.63 -2.94
N THR A 78 -16.71 -4.81 -1.70
CA THR A 78 -17.79 -5.74 -1.35
C THR A 78 -19.18 -5.12 -1.34
N ASP A 79 -19.29 -3.80 -1.45
CA ASP A 79 -20.54 -3.05 -1.61
C ASP A 79 -20.98 -3.00 -3.10
#